data_AF-A0A9D8BJQ1-F1
#
_entry.id   AF-A0A9D8BJQ1-F1
#
_cell.length_a   1.000
_cell.length_b   1.000
_cell.length_c   1.000
_cell.angle_alpha   90.00
_cell.angle_beta   90.00
_cell.angle_gamma   90.00
#
_symmetry.space_group_name_H-M   'P 1'
#
loop_
_entity.id
_entity.type
_entity.pdbx_description
1 polymer ?
#
loop_
_entity_poly.entity_id
_entity_poly.type
_entity_poly.pdbx_seq_one_letter_code
_entity_poly.pdbx_strand_id
1 'polypeptide(L)'
;MQVFLNLRSLKIQLKDFDFALPEQLIAQEPTYSKGSSRLLHVEAQGHVKDRLFSDLLDLLQEGDVIVFNNTKVIPALLRSYKPQDPSTPIDINLLKEISESSWQAVVAEDTWECPSNIQEKSYT
;
A
#
# COMPACT_ATOMS: atom_id res chain seq x y z
N MET A 1 24.45 6.63 26.17
CA MET A 1 23.49 7.75 26.12
C MET A 1 22.36 7.35 25.18
N GLN A 2 21.26 6.82 25.74
CA GLN A 2 20.12 6.31 24.96
C GLN A 2 19.06 7.41 24.91
N VAL A 3 18.89 8.04 23.75
CA VAL A 3 17.81 9.01 23.54
C VAL A 3 16.56 8.20 23.19
N PHE A 4 15.70 7.99 24.19
CA PHE A 4 14.33 7.53 23.95
C PHE A 4 13.50 8.73 23.49
N LEU A 5 13.22 8.83 22.19
CA LEU A 5 12.20 9.74 21.68
C LEU A 5 10.83 9.18 22.08
N ASN A 6 10.20 9.79 23.08
CA ASN A 6 8.83 9.50 23.46
C ASN A 6 7.87 10.10 22.41
N LEU A 7 7.56 9.32 21.37
CA LEU A 7 6.70 9.73 20.26
C LEU A 7 5.21 9.92 20.66
N ARG A 8 4.80 9.57 21.89
CA ARG A 8 3.39 9.65 22.34
C ARG A 8 2.90 11.08 22.62
N SER A 9 3.79 12.07 22.62
CA SER A 9 3.46 13.48 22.95
C SER A 9 3.54 14.43 21.74
N LEU A 10 3.91 13.93 20.56
CA LEU A 10 3.98 14.76 19.36
C LEU A 10 2.59 14.85 18.75
N LYS A 11 1.97 16.02 18.90
CA LYS A 11 0.73 16.37 18.21
C LYS A 11 1.06 16.65 16.75
N ILE A 12 1.25 15.59 15.97
CA ILE A 12 1.47 15.65 14.53
C ILE A 12 0.18 16.15 13.88
N GLN A 13 0.25 17.26 13.16
CA GLN A 13 -0.84 17.84 12.42
C GLN A 13 -0.62 17.61 10.93
N LEU A 14 -1.70 17.51 10.14
CA LEU A 14 -1.60 17.32 8.69
C LEU A 14 -0.72 18.39 8.02
N LYS A 15 -0.80 19.62 8.52
CA LYS A 15 -0.01 20.76 8.04
C LYS A 15 1.51 20.57 8.16
N ASP A 16 1.97 19.69 9.05
CA ASP A 16 3.41 19.44 9.27
C ASP A 16 4.03 18.68 8.07
N PHE A 17 3.19 18.16 7.17
CA PHE A 17 3.58 17.51 5.91
C PHE A 17 3.27 18.35 4.67
N ASP A 18 2.84 19.60 4.85
CA ASP A 18 2.54 20.50 3.73
C ASP A 18 3.83 21.08 3.13
N PHE A 19 3.91 21.14 1.79
CA PHE A 19 5.06 21.69 1.08
C PHE A 19 4.63 22.32 -0.24
N ALA A 20 5.38 23.34 -0.67
CA ALA A 20 5.13 23.98 -1.95
C ALA A 20 5.47 23.04 -3.11
N LEU A 21 4.45 22.52 -3.80
CA LEU A 21 4.59 21.71 -5.00
C LEU A 21 3.97 22.43 -6.20
N PRO A 22 4.78 23.13 -7.02
CA PRO A 22 4.31 23.69 -8.28
C PRO A 22 3.70 22.61 -9.19
N GLU A 23 2.52 22.87 -9.75
CA GLU A 23 1.77 21.90 -10.58
C GLU A 23 2.58 21.38 -11.77
N GLN A 24 3.40 22.24 -12.38
CA GLN A 24 4.32 21.91 -13.48
C GLN A 24 5.39 20.85 -13.13
N LEU A 25 5.65 20.60 -11.84
CA LEU A 25 6.57 19.56 -11.38
C LEU A 25 5.88 18.20 -11.16
N ILE A 26 4.56 18.14 -11.29
CA ILE A 26 3.80 16.90 -11.24
C ILE A 26 3.83 16.27 -12.63
N ALA A 27 4.50 15.11 -12.74
CA ALA A 27 4.58 14.37 -13.99
C ALA A 27 3.17 13.92 -14.43
N GLN A 28 2.77 14.35 -15.63
CA GLN A 28 1.48 13.99 -16.23
C GLN A 28 1.56 12.65 -16.99
N GLU A 29 2.74 12.34 -17.50
CA GLU A 29 3.04 11.12 -18.25
C GLU A 29 4.36 10.52 -17.73
N PRO A 30 4.54 9.19 -17.83
CA PRO A 30 5.81 8.57 -17.51
C PRO A 30 6.92 9.04 -18.47
N THR A 31 8.18 8.85 -18.06
CA THR A 31 9.32 9.15 -18.93
C THR A 31 9.33 8.27 -20.18
N TYR A 32 9.71 8.85 -21.32
CA TYR A 32 9.70 8.16 -22.62
C TYR A 32 10.56 6.88 -22.65
N SER A 33 11.75 6.91 -22.05
CA SER A 33 12.61 5.74 -21.90
C SER A 33 12.51 5.15 -20.50
N LYS A 34 12.29 3.83 -20.42
CA LYS A 34 12.27 3.10 -19.13
C LYS A 34 13.62 3.27 -18.42
N GLY A 35 13.57 3.59 -17.13
CA GLY A 35 14.76 3.76 -16.29
C GLY A 35 15.46 5.14 -16.40
N SER A 36 14.94 6.06 -17.22
CA SER A 36 15.49 7.42 -17.33
C SER A 36 14.95 8.42 -16.29
N SER A 37 14.04 7.98 -15.41
CA SER A 37 13.56 8.82 -14.33
C SER A 37 14.68 9.15 -13.34
N ARG A 38 14.59 10.33 -12.71
CA ARG A 38 15.48 10.70 -11.61
C ARG A 38 15.22 9.80 -10.40
N LEU A 39 16.27 9.54 -9.64
CA LEU A 39 16.26 8.84 -8.36
C LEU A 39 16.85 9.77 -7.30
N LEU A 40 16.04 10.10 -6.27
CA LEU A 40 16.53 10.86 -5.12
C LEU A 40 17.05 9.88 -4.07
N HIS A 41 18.36 9.78 -3.92
CA HIS A 41 19.00 8.93 -2.91
C HIS A 41 19.19 9.73 -1.62
N VAL A 42 18.44 9.36 -0.57
CA VAL A 42 18.53 9.97 0.76
C VAL A 42 19.22 8.98 1.70
N GLU A 43 20.41 9.32 2.15
CA GLU A 43 21.19 8.51 3.10
C GLU A 43 20.66 8.67 4.52
N ALA A 44 20.89 7.68 5.39
CA ALA A 44 20.40 7.69 6.78
C ALA A 44 20.91 8.90 7.60
N GLN A 45 22.06 9.47 7.22
CA GLN A 45 22.65 10.65 7.84
C GLN A 45 22.03 11.97 7.33
N GLY A 46 21.09 11.91 6.39
CA GLY A 46 20.40 13.06 5.81
C GLY A 46 21.06 13.64 4.57
N HIS A 47 22.13 13.04 4.04
CA HIS A 47 22.71 13.45 2.77
C HIS A 47 21.79 13.08 1.61
N VAL A 48 21.65 14.01 0.67
CA VAL A 48 20.79 13.85 -0.50
C VAL A 48 21.64 13.87 -1.76
N LYS A 49 21.41 12.91 -2.66
CA LYS A 49 22.09 12.81 -3.96
C LYS A 49 21.07 12.60 -5.07
N ASP A 50 21.18 13.40 -6.11
CA ASP A 50 20.49 13.16 -7.37
C ASP A 50 21.19 12.07 -8.17
N ARG A 51 20.43 11.09 -8.64
CA ARG A 51 20.88 9.97 -9.48
C ARG A 51 19.88 9.72 -10.60
N LEU A 52 20.24 8.82 -11.52
CA LEU A 52 19.28 8.21 -12.44
C LEU A 52 18.78 6.89 -11.86
N PHE A 53 17.57 6.47 -12.23
CA PHE A 53 17.02 5.20 -11.76
C PHE A 53 17.85 3.99 -12.23
N SER A 54 18.56 4.11 -13.36
CA SER A 54 19.57 3.13 -13.80
C SER A 54 20.67 2.87 -12.78
N ASP A 55 20.99 3.87 -11.95
CA ASP A 55 22.06 3.80 -10.95
C ASP A 55 21.61 3.04 -9.68
N LEU A 56 20.35 2.60 -9.61
CA LEU A 56 19.81 1.84 -8.49
C LEU A 56 20.63 0.56 -8.24
N LEU A 57 21.12 -0.07 -9.32
CA LEU A 57 21.93 -1.29 -9.21
C LEU A 57 23.24 -1.06 -8.44
N ASP A 58 23.82 0.14 -8.51
CA ASP A 58 25.05 0.49 -7.80
C ASP A 58 24.82 0.73 -6.30
N LEU A 59 23.56 0.84 -5.88
CA LEU A 59 23.18 1.03 -4.47
C LEU A 59 22.90 -0.29 -3.75
N LEU A 60 22.74 -1.38 -4.48
CA LEU A 60 22.41 -2.70 -3.93
C LEU A 60 23.69 -3.47 -3.61
N GLN A 61 23.64 -4.24 -2.54
CA GLN A 61 24.71 -5.14 -2.12
C GLN A 61 24.33 -6.59 -2.36
N GLU A 62 25.34 -7.46 -2.40
CA GLU A 62 25.10 -8.89 -2.44
C GLU A 62 24.30 -9.33 -1.20
N GLY A 63 23.22 -10.07 -1.44
CA GLY A 63 22.29 -10.50 -0.40
C GLY A 63 21.06 -9.61 -0.21
N ASP A 64 20.99 -8.44 -0.85
CA ASP A 64 19.80 -7.60 -0.83
C ASP A 64 18.62 -8.26 -1.56
N VAL A 65 17.41 -8.06 -1.03
CA VAL A 65 16.16 -8.57 -1.60
C VAL A 65 15.29 -7.41 -2.04
N ILE A 66 15.01 -7.32 -3.33
CA ILE A 66 14.05 -6.36 -3.87
C ILE A 66 12.66 -7.00 -3.86
N VAL A 67 11.76 -6.43 -3.06
CA VAL A 67 10.36 -6.85 -2.99
C VAL A 67 9.53 -5.96 -3.91
N PHE A 68 9.06 -6.52 -5.02
CA PHE A 68 8.15 -5.83 -5.93
C PHE A 68 6.70 -6.11 -5.56
N ASN A 69 5.87 -5.07 -5.54
CA ASN A 69 4.42 -5.24 -5.46
C ASN A 69 3.87 -5.56 -6.86
N ASN A 70 3.56 -6.84 -7.10
CA ASN A 70 2.87 -7.26 -8.32
C ASN A 70 1.36 -7.25 -8.07
N THR A 71 0.66 -6.20 -8.52
CA THR A 71 -0.79 -6.09 -8.33
C THR A 71 -1.52 -6.95 -9.36
N LYS A 72 -2.29 -7.93 -8.89
CA LYS A 72 -3.21 -8.72 -9.73
C LYS A 72 -4.64 -8.36 -9.37
N VAL A 73 -5.38 -7.84 -10.35
CA VAL A 73 -6.83 -7.61 -10.18
C VAL A 73 -7.54 -8.95 -10.31
N ILE A 74 -8.18 -9.39 -9.23
CA ILE A 74 -9.07 -10.55 -9.24
C ILE A 74 -10.50 -10.00 -9.05
N PRO A 75 -11.39 -10.11 -10.05
CA PRO A 75 -12.80 -9.80 -9.85
C PRO A 75 -13.36 -10.84 -8.88
N ALA A 76 -13.57 -10.41 -7.63
CA ALA A 76 -13.70 -11.31 -6.50
C ALA A 76 -14.87 -10.99 -5.57
N LEU A 77 -15.73 -10.04 -5.95
CA LEU A 77 -16.87 -9.63 -5.16
C LEU A 77 -18.08 -10.54 -5.42
N LEU A 78 -18.51 -11.26 -4.39
CA LEU A 78 -19.78 -11.98 -4.35
C LEU A 78 -20.76 -11.22 -3.46
N ARG A 79 -22.00 -11.06 -3.92
CA ARG A 79 -23.10 -10.48 -3.14
C ARG A 79 -24.01 -11.59 -2.65
N SER A 80 -24.26 -11.62 -1.35
CA SER A 80 -25.12 -12.59 -0.71
C SER A 80 -26.03 -11.92 0.32
N TYR A 81 -26.91 -12.70 0.94
CA TYR A 81 -27.78 -12.28 2.04
C TYR A 81 -27.64 -13.27 3.19
N LYS A 82 -27.76 -12.79 4.45
CA LYS A 82 -27.77 -13.70 5.59
C LYS A 82 -28.99 -14.63 5.49
N PRO A 83 -28.82 -15.96 5.61
CA PRO A 83 -29.96 -16.87 5.61
C PRO A 83 -30.96 -16.58 6.74
N GLN A 84 -30.47 -16.11 7.89
CA GLN A 84 -31.30 -15.77 9.06
C GLN A 84 -31.93 -14.37 8.97
N ASP A 85 -31.36 -13.49 8.15
CA ASP A 85 -31.86 -12.14 7.92
C ASP A 85 -31.63 -11.73 6.45
N PRO A 86 -32.57 -12.08 5.55
CA PRO A 86 -32.46 -11.77 4.14
C PRO A 86 -32.44 -10.26 3.81
N SER A 87 -32.73 -9.38 4.78
CA SER A 87 -32.71 -7.94 4.57
C SER A 87 -31.31 -7.32 4.67
N THR A 88 -30.35 -8.06 5.25
CA THR A 88 -28.96 -7.61 5.40
C THR A 88 -28.10 -8.15 4.26
N PRO A 89 -27.65 -7.29 3.30
CA PRO A 89 -26.73 -7.70 2.26
C PRO A 89 -25.34 -7.98 2.84
N ILE A 90 -24.63 -8.93 2.25
CA ILE A 90 -23.23 -9.24 2.57
C ILE A 90 -22.41 -9.15 1.28
N ASP A 91 -21.35 -8.35 1.34
CA ASP A 91 -20.31 -8.31 0.34
C ASP A 91 -19.15 -9.24 0.76
N ILE A 92 -18.79 -10.20 -0.10
CA ILE A 92 -17.70 -11.15 0.13
C ILE A 92 -16.63 -10.91 -0.95
N ASN A 93 -15.48 -10.38 -0.57
CA ASN A 93 -14.33 -10.20 -1.47
C ASN A 93 -13.34 -11.35 -1.31
N LEU A 94 -13.24 -12.21 -2.33
CA LEU A 94 -12.29 -13.31 -2.38
C LEU A 94 -10.85 -12.79 -2.57
N LEU A 95 -9.95 -13.13 -1.65
CA LEU A 95 -8.54 -12.71 -1.71
C LEU A 95 -7.67 -13.75 -2.40
N LYS A 96 -7.81 -15.02 -2.00
CA LYS A 96 -6.93 -16.10 -2.41
C LYS A 96 -7.62 -17.45 -2.37
N GLU A 97 -7.48 -18.23 -3.44
CA GLU A 97 -7.88 -19.63 -3.48
C GLU A 97 -6.94 -20.48 -2.62
N ILE A 98 -7.51 -21.26 -1.70
CA ILE A 98 -6.79 -22.21 -0.85
C ILE A 98 -6.90 -23.62 -1.45
N SER A 99 -8.08 -23.97 -2.00
CA SER A 99 -8.36 -25.20 -2.74
C SER A 99 -9.61 -25.05 -3.61
N GLU A 100 -9.98 -26.08 -4.37
CA GLU A 100 -11.08 -26.12 -5.37
C GLU A 100 -12.43 -25.56 -4.87
N SER A 101 -12.68 -25.52 -3.56
CA SER A 101 -13.90 -24.93 -2.99
C SER A 101 -13.64 -24.18 -1.68
N SER A 102 -12.41 -23.72 -1.46
CA SER A 102 -12.02 -22.99 -0.26
C SER A 102 -11.23 -21.74 -0.61
N TRP A 103 -11.69 -20.60 -0.09
CA TRP A 103 -11.12 -19.29 -0.38
C TRP A 103 -10.93 -18.50 0.92
N GLN A 104 -9.84 -17.76 1.00
CA GLN A 104 -9.68 -16.68 1.97
C GLN A 104 -10.45 -15.46 1.46
N ALA A 105 -11.30 -14.87 2.29
CA ALA A 105 -12.15 -13.75 1.90
C ALA A 105 -12.30 -12.69 3.01
N VAL A 106 -12.59 -11.45 2.61
CA VAL A 106 -13.06 -10.39 3.51
C VAL A 106 -14.58 -10.29 3.39
N VAL A 107 -15.26 -10.25 4.52
CA VAL A 107 -16.73 -10.18 4.58
C VAL A 107 -17.14 -8.85 5.21
N ALA A 108 -18.00 -8.11 4.53
CA ALA A 108 -18.60 -6.87 5.01
C ALA A 108 -20.14 -7.02 5.05
N GLU A 109 -20.75 -6.61 6.16
CA GLU A 109 -22.21 -6.73 6.40
C GLU A 109 -22.96 -5.43 6.09
N ASP A 110 -22.33 -4.53 5.34
CA ASP A 110 -22.89 -3.29 4.79
C ASP A 110 -22.17 -2.98 3.47
N THR A 111 -22.82 -2.23 2.57
CA THR A 111 -22.23 -1.77 1.29
C THR A 111 -20.83 -1.22 1.53
N TRP A 112 -19.83 -1.79 0.84
CA TRP A 112 -18.41 -1.43 0.97
C TRP A 112 -18.19 0.10 0.98
N GLU A 113 -18.00 0.66 2.17
CA GLU A 113 -17.21 1.87 2.40
C GLU A 113 -15.84 1.41 2.87
N CYS A 114 -14.77 1.84 2.20
CA CYS A 114 -13.39 1.42 2.47
C CYS A 114 -13.08 1.52 3.99
N PRO A 115 -12.96 0.40 4.73
CA PRO A 115 -12.87 0.46 6.17
C PRO A 115 -11.41 0.64 6.60
N SER A 116 -11.16 1.62 7.48
CA SER A 116 -9.83 1.93 8.04
C SER A 116 -9.26 0.81 8.95
N ASN A 117 -10.04 -0.23 9.23
CA ASN A 117 -9.69 -1.28 10.19
C ASN A 117 -10.24 -2.63 9.70
N ILE A 118 -9.44 -3.35 8.90
CA ILE A 118 -9.74 -4.72 8.47
C ILE A 118 -9.49 -5.64 9.66
N GLN A 119 -10.55 -6.28 10.18
CA GLN A 119 -10.43 -7.41 11.10
C GLN A 119 -10.59 -8.72 10.32
N GLU A 120 -9.55 -9.53 10.31
CA GLU A 120 -9.56 -10.86 9.72
C GLU A 120 -10.39 -11.81 10.61
N LYS A 121 -11.44 -12.42 10.06
CA LYS A 121 -12.19 -13.47 10.74
C LYS A 121 -12.24 -14.71 9.86
N SER A 122 -11.65 -15.80 10.33
CA SER A 122 -11.76 -17.12 9.71
C SER A 122 -13.06 -17.78 10.15
N TYR A 123 -13.86 -18.24 9.20
CA TYR A 123 -14.99 -19.12 9.46
C TYR A 123 -14.59 -20.54 9.01
N THR A 124 -14.77 -21.51 9.90
CA THR A 124 -14.53 -22.95 9.67
C THR A 124 -15.79 -23.63 9.16
#